data_AF-M5S9Z0-F1
#
_entry.id   AF-M5S9Z0-F1
#
_cell.length_a   1.000
_cell.length_b   1.000
_cell.length_c   1.000
_cell.angle_alpha   90.00
_cell.angle_beta   90.00
_cell.angle_gamma   90.00
#
_symmetry.space_group_name_H-M   'P 1'
#
loop_
_entity.id
_entity.type
_entity.pdbx_description
1 polymer ?
#
loop_
_entity_poly.entity_id
_entity_poly.type
_entity_poly.pdbx_seq_one_letter_code
_entity_poly.pdbx_strand_id
1 'polypeptide(L)'
;MERQIMGISHARASLEQSISERISEFLRRCNKRGHSHPLHQKQFPNYTRLAKLCFCNKSTITRIATGEQSKVDKETLDVICALSGISPPASLKKLFLHCDDMQERQRRLEDAEEAVKNGANSVGDVIDAIMFGIQQRVKELHG
;
A
#
# COMPACT_ATOMS: atom_id res chain seq x y z
N MET A 1 32.38 -41.50 -10.22
CA MET A 1 32.91 -40.13 -10.29
C MET A 1 31.72 -39.19 -10.45
N GLU A 2 31.67 -38.20 -9.56
CA GLU A 2 30.58 -37.25 -9.30
C GLU A 2 30.22 -36.38 -10.52
N ARG A 3 28.95 -35.98 -10.66
CA ARG A 3 28.48 -34.63 -10.28
C ARG A 3 27.01 -34.40 -10.65
N GLN A 4 26.25 -34.28 -9.58
CA GLN A 4 25.01 -33.54 -9.43
C GLN A 4 25.25 -32.05 -9.77
N ILE A 5 24.44 -31.44 -10.64
CA ILE A 5 24.03 -30.02 -10.49
C ILE A 5 22.53 -29.93 -10.82
N MET A 6 21.75 -29.79 -9.74
CA MET A 6 20.42 -29.20 -9.75
C MET A 6 20.54 -27.76 -10.28
N GLY A 7 19.90 -27.49 -11.42
CA GLY A 7 19.63 -26.14 -11.90
C GLY A 7 18.17 -25.78 -11.67
N ILE A 8 17.82 -25.70 -10.38
CA ILE A 8 16.70 -24.97 -9.76
C ILE A 8 15.57 -24.59 -10.73
N SER A 9 14.48 -25.33 -10.58
CA SER A 9 13.13 -24.92 -10.91
C SER A 9 12.90 -23.46 -10.50
N HIS A 10 12.99 -22.53 -11.45
CA HIS A 10 12.15 -21.34 -11.42
C HIS A 10 10.73 -21.81 -11.71
N ALA A 11 10.20 -22.62 -10.79
CA ALA A 11 8.80 -22.72 -10.53
C ALA A 11 8.36 -21.27 -10.38
N ARG A 12 7.75 -20.80 -11.45
CA ARG A 12 6.98 -19.57 -11.55
C ARG A 12 5.78 -19.78 -10.63
N ALA A 13 6.07 -19.83 -9.34
CA ALA A 13 5.11 -19.77 -8.27
C ALA A 13 4.62 -18.33 -8.33
N SER A 14 3.67 -18.11 -9.24
CA SER A 14 2.61 -17.13 -9.04
C SER A 14 1.82 -17.62 -7.82
N LEU A 15 2.46 -17.59 -6.65
CA LEU A 15 1.80 -17.69 -5.36
C LEU A 15 0.93 -16.45 -5.33
N GLU A 16 -0.38 -16.65 -5.53
CA GLU A 16 -1.38 -15.65 -5.20
C GLU A 16 -1.18 -15.32 -3.72
N GLN A 17 -0.42 -14.27 -3.44
CA GLN A 17 -0.23 -13.78 -2.09
C GLN A 17 -1.60 -13.38 -1.57
N SER A 18 -1.97 -13.95 -0.42
CA SER A 18 -3.17 -13.56 0.29
C SER A 18 -3.15 -12.06 0.60
N ILE A 19 -4.33 -11.46 0.77
CA ILE A 19 -4.44 -10.05 1.17
C ILE A 19 -3.63 -9.78 2.44
N SER A 20 -3.67 -10.71 3.40
CA SER A 20 -2.88 -10.63 4.63
C SER A 20 -1.38 -10.56 4.36
N GLU A 21 -0.83 -11.41 3.49
CA GLU A 21 0.60 -11.38 3.15
C GLU A 21 0.99 -10.08 2.44
N ARG A 22 0.13 -9.57 1.56
CA ARG A 22 0.35 -8.30 0.84
C ARG A 22 0.34 -7.11 1.81
N ILE A 23 -0.58 -7.09 2.77
CA ILE A 23 -0.64 -6.08 3.84
C ILE A 23 0.62 -6.16 4.69
N SER A 24 1.00 -7.35 5.16
CA SER A 24 2.20 -7.55 5.97
C SER A 24 3.47 -7.08 5.24
N GLU A 25 3.60 -7.40 3.95
CA GLU A 25 4.73 -6.93 3.14
C GLU A 25 4.73 -5.41 2.98
N PHE A 26 3.57 -4.78 2.77
CA PHE A 26 3.45 -3.32 2.73
C PHE A 26 3.87 -2.68 4.05
N LEU A 27 3.37 -3.18 5.19
CA LEU A 27 3.71 -2.67 6.51
C LEU A 27 5.19 -2.86 6.83
N ARG A 28 5.77 -4.01 6.46
CA ARG A 28 7.22 -4.26 6.57
C ARG A 28 8.04 -3.24 5.78
N ARG A 29 7.58 -2.84 4.58
CA ARG A 29 8.22 -1.78 3.79
C ARG A 29 8.06 -0.40 4.42
N CYS A 30 6.90 -0.09 4.98
CA CYS A 30 6.67 1.14 5.75
C CYS A 30 7.64 1.26 6.93
N ASN A 31 7.90 0.16 7.64
CA ASN A 31 8.87 0.11 8.74
C ASN A 31 10.32 0.25 8.28
N LYS A 32 10.72 -0.48 7.23
CA LYS A 32 12.12 -0.50 6.74
C LYS A 32 12.52 0.72 5.93
N ARG A 33 11.60 1.29 5.13
CA ARG A 33 11.88 2.37 4.17
C ARG A 33 11.33 3.73 4.61
N GLY A 34 10.54 3.77 5.68
CA GLY A 34 10.15 5.02 6.35
C GLY A 34 11.27 5.67 7.19
N HIS A 35 12.40 4.97 7.32
CA HIS A 35 13.62 5.45 7.99
C HIS A 35 14.81 5.40 7.02
N SER A 36 15.21 6.57 6.53
CA SER A 36 16.58 6.87 6.08
C SER A 36 17.17 6.08 4.91
N HIS A 37 16.55 6.11 3.71
CA HIS A 37 17.26 5.77 2.46
C HIS A 37 17.35 6.96 1.47
N PRO A 38 18.54 7.57 1.25
CA PRO A 38 18.71 8.82 0.51
C PRO A 38 18.16 8.84 -0.93
N LEU A 39 17.98 7.67 -1.56
CA LEU A 39 17.62 7.56 -2.98
C LEU A 39 16.13 7.21 -3.24
N HIS A 40 15.35 6.83 -2.22
CA HIS A 40 13.94 6.37 -2.38
C HIS A 40 12.99 6.86 -1.28
N GLN A 41 13.36 7.94 -0.59
CA GLN A 41 12.93 8.28 0.77
C GLN A 41 11.46 8.67 0.98
N LYS A 42 10.61 8.67 -0.05
CA LYS A 42 9.20 9.09 0.08
C LYS A 42 8.16 8.06 -0.36
N GLN A 43 8.57 6.90 -0.88
CA GLN A 43 7.66 5.94 -1.52
C GLN A 43 6.75 5.18 -0.54
N PHE A 44 7.08 5.15 0.76
CA PHE A 44 6.27 4.49 1.79
C PHE A 44 6.14 5.41 3.00
N PRO A 45 4.93 5.54 3.59
CA PRO A 45 4.78 6.24 4.85
C PRO A 45 5.44 5.42 5.98
N ASN A 46 5.98 6.10 6.99
CA ASN A 46 6.34 5.42 8.24
C ASN A 46 5.08 5.14 9.08
N TYR A 47 5.19 4.37 10.16
CA TYR A 47 4.01 4.03 10.97
C TYR A 47 3.33 5.23 11.63
N THR A 48 4.06 6.31 11.91
CA THR A 48 3.47 7.54 12.44
C THR A 48 2.59 8.22 11.39
N ARG A 49 3.08 8.32 10.14
CA ARG A 49 2.29 8.84 9.01
C ARG A 49 1.09 7.94 8.72
N LEU A 50 1.30 6.63 8.66
CA LEU A 50 0.23 5.67 8.39
C LEU A 50 -0.86 5.72 9.47
N ALA A 51 -0.48 5.85 10.74
CA ALA A 51 -1.42 5.99 11.85
C ALA A 51 -2.27 7.27 11.74
N LYS A 52 -1.68 8.38 11.30
CA LYS A 52 -2.40 9.63 11.02
C LYS A 52 -3.44 9.44 9.91
N LEU A 53 -3.07 8.78 8.81
CA LEU A 53 -3.98 8.51 7.68
C LEU A 53 -5.11 7.56 8.05
N CYS A 54 -4.86 6.64 8.98
CA CYS A 54 -5.86 5.68 9.46
C CYS A 54 -6.64 6.16 10.69
N PHE A 55 -6.44 7.41 11.14
CA PHE A 55 -7.05 7.95 12.37
C PHE A 55 -6.90 7.03 13.60
N CYS A 56 -5.74 6.38 13.71
CA CYS A 56 -5.46 5.44 14.79
C CYS A 56 -4.12 5.73 15.48
N ASN A 57 -3.83 4.98 16.54
CA ASN A 57 -2.54 5.08 17.21
C ASN A 57 -1.44 4.31 16.45
N LYS A 58 -0.20 4.80 16.51
CA LYS A 58 0.98 4.08 15.96
C LYS A 58 1.08 2.65 16.50
N SER A 59 0.74 2.43 17.76
CA SER A 59 0.72 1.09 18.38
C SER A 59 -0.27 0.14 17.71
N THR A 60 -1.38 0.64 17.18
CA THR A 60 -2.32 -0.15 16.39
C THR A 60 -1.67 -0.61 15.08
N ILE A 61 -1.02 0.30 14.35
CA ILE A 61 -0.28 -0.06 13.13
C ILE A 61 0.83 -1.09 13.41
N THR A 62 1.58 -0.92 14.51
CA THR A 62 2.59 -1.89 14.92
C THR A 62 1.99 -3.27 15.18
N ARG A 63 0.91 -3.36 15.95
CA ARG A 63 0.25 -4.66 16.27
C ARG A 63 -0.34 -5.34 15.03
N ILE A 64 -0.86 -4.57 14.07
CA ILE A 64 -1.29 -5.11 12.78
C ILE A 64 -0.08 -5.70 12.04
N ALA A 65 1.03 -4.95 11.98
CA ALA A 65 2.24 -5.38 11.27
C ALA A 65 2.93 -6.60 11.89
N THR A 66 2.84 -6.79 13.21
CA THR A 66 3.41 -7.95 13.91
C THR A 66 2.45 -9.14 14.01
N GLY A 67 1.19 -8.97 13.61
CA GLY A 67 0.16 -10.01 13.73
C GLY A 67 -0.39 -10.18 15.16
N GLU A 68 -0.05 -9.30 16.09
CA GLU A 68 -0.55 -9.29 17.47
C GLU A 68 -2.01 -8.83 17.57
N GLN A 69 -2.54 -8.18 16.53
CA GLN A 69 -3.91 -7.71 16.49
C GLN A 69 -4.85 -8.79 15.92
N SER A 70 -5.68 -9.38 16.77
CA SER A 70 -6.65 -10.42 16.38
C SER A 70 -7.85 -9.90 15.58
N LYS A 71 -8.23 -8.64 15.81
CA LYS A 71 -9.29 -7.94 15.08
C LYS A 71 -8.81 -6.55 14.67
N VAL A 72 -8.70 -6.33 13.37
CA VAL A 72 -8.39 -5.01 12.81
C VAL A 72 -9.70 -4.34 12.44
N ASP A 73 -9.80 -3.07 12.78
CA ASP A 73 -10.91 -2.24 12.32
C ASP A 73 -10.98 -2.24 10.78
N LYS A 74 -12.20 -2.34 10.25
CA LYS A 74 -12.41 -2.50 8.80
C LYS A 74 -11.96 -1.26 8.05
N GLU A 75 -12.27 -0.07 8.55
CA GLU A 75 -11.93 1.18 7.87
C GLU A 75 -10.40 1.37 7.82
N THR A 76 -9.72 1.03 8.91
CA THR A 76 -8.25 1.00 8.97
C THR A 76 -7.66 0.04 7.92
N LEU A 77 -8.23 -1.15 7.77
CA LEU A 77 -7.83 -2.11 6.74
C LEU A 77 -8.09 -1.58 5.32
N ASP A 78 -9.21 -0.90 5.11
CA ASP A 78 -9.58 -0.36 3.80
C ASP A 78 -8.59 0.73 3.35
N VAL A 79 -8.18 1.64 4.25
CA VAL A 79 -7.11 2.61 3.96
C VAL A 79 -5.78 1.92 3.65
N ILE A 80 -5.38 0.92 4.45
CA ILE A 80 -4.14 0.17 4.19
C ILE A 80 -4.21 -0.53 2.84
N CYS A 81 -5.33 -1.13 2.48
CA CYS A 81 -5.56 -1.77 1.18
C CYS A 81 -5.50 -0.76 0.02
N ALA A 82 -6.09 0.42 0.21
CA ALA A 82 -6.09 1.49 -0.78
C ALA A 82 -4.67 2.02 -1.03
N LEU A 83 -3.96 2.39 0.03
CA LEU A 83 -2.58 2.91 -0.04
C LEU A 83 -1.58 1.89 -0.59
N SER A 84 -1.75 0.62 -0.24
CA SER A 84 -0.87 -0.47 -0.70
C SER A 84 -1.12 -0.88 -2.16
N GLY A 85 -2.17 -0.37 -2.81
CA GLY A 85 -2.54 -0.80 -4.15
C GLY A 85 -3.11 -2.22 -4.20
N ILE A 86 -3.62 -2.73 -3.08
CA ILE A 86 -4.29 -4.03 -3.00
C ILE A 86 -5.72 -3.91 -3.51
N SER A 87 -6.45 -2.92 -3.01
CA SER A 87 -7.83 -2.67 -3.39
C SER A 87 -8.11 -1.16 -3.41
N PRO A 88 -8.47 -0.58 -4.57
CA PRO A 88 -8.42 -1.20 -5.90
C PRO A 88 -6.96 -1.53 -6.31
N PRO A 89 -6.70 -2.52 -7.18
CA PRO A 89 -5.35 -2.84 -7.63
C PRO A 89 -4.61 -1.62 -8.20
N ALA A 90 -3.32 -1.46 -7.92
CA ALA A 90 -2.51 -0.38 -8.51
C ALA A 90 -2.42 -0.53 -10.04
N SER A 91 -2.11 -1.74 -10.49
CA SER A 91 -2.24 -2.17 -11.88
C SER A 91 -3.70 -2.51 -12.15
N LEU A 92 -4.54 -1.50 -12.35
CA LEU A 92 -5.78 -1.71 -13.08
C LEU A 92 -5.37 -2.10 -14.51
N LYS A 93 -5.11 -3.40 -14.74
CA LYS A 93 -4.43 -3.99 -15.92
C LYS A 93 -4.98 -3.55 -17.29
N LYS A 94 -6.17 -2.94 -17.35
CA LYS A 94 -6.77 -2.37 -18.57
C LYS A 94 -6.70 -0.84 -18.65
N LEU A 95 -6.51 -0.13 -17.54
CA LEU A 95 -6.62 1.33 -17.44
C LEU A 95 -5.25 2.00 -17.26
N PHE A 96 -4.32 1.36 -16.54
CA PHE A 96 -2.99 1.89 -16.22
C PHE A 96 -1.88 1.17 -17.00
N LEU A 97 -2.07 0.88 -18.29
CA LEU A 97 -1.12 0.12 -19.12
C LEU A 97 0.33 0.69 -19.12
N HIS A 98 0.49 1.95 -18.72
CA HIS A 98 1.78 2.65 -18.67
C HIS A 98 2.15 3.23 -17.30
N CYS A 99 1.36 2.96 -16.25
CA CYS A 99 1.70 3.46 -14.91
C CYS A 99 2.48 2.40 -14.12
N ASP A 100 3.64 2.77 -13.60
CA ASP A 100 4.34 1.99 -12.59
C ASP A 100 3.47 1.87 -11.33
N ASP A 101 3.27 0.64 -10.82
CA ASP A 101 2.56 0.36 -9.56
C ASP A 101 3.15 1.15 -8.38
N MET A 102 4.44 1.50 -8.44
CA MET A 102 5.08 2.38 -7.47
C MET A 102 4.58 3.83 -7.57
N GLN A 103 4.40 4.34 -8.79
CA GLN A 103 3.93 5.70 -9.03
C GLN A 103 2.47 5.87 -8.61
N GLU A 104 1.60 4.91 -8.92
CA GLU A 104 0.20 5.00 -8.50
C GLU A 104 0.06 4.94 -6.97
N ARG A 105 0.82 4.08 -6.28
CA ARG A 105 0.85 4.08 -4.80
C ARG A 105 1.29 5.41 -4.23
N GLN A 106 2.29 6.04 -4.84
CA GLN A 106 2.76 7.36 -4.42
C GLN A 106 1.65 8.41 -4.56
N ARG A 107 0.92 8.41 -5.68
CA ARG A 107 -0.21 9.32 -5.89
C ARG A 107 -1.35 9.08 -4.91
N ARG A 108 -1.67 7.82 -4.58
CA ARG A 108 -2.66 7.50 -3.53
C ARG A 108 -2.25 7.99 -2.15
N LEU A 109 -0.95 7.93 -1.84
CA LEU A 109 -0.42 8.50 -0.60
C LEU A 109 -0.59 10.03 -0.60
N GLU A 110 -0.31 10.69 -1.72
CA GLU A 110 -0.49 12.14 -1.88
C GLU A 110 -1.97 12.55 -1.75
N ASP A 111 -2.89 11.81 -2.39
CA ASP A 111 -4.34 12.02 -2.25
C ASP A 111 -4.77 11.96 -0.77
N ALA A 112 -4.31 10.94 -0.05
CA ALA A 112 -4.60 10.76 1.38
C ALA A 112 -4.00 11.87 2.25
N GLU A 113 -2.77 12.29 1.97
CA GLU A 113 -2.10 13.35 2.73
C GLU A 113 -2.72 14.72 2.50
N GLU A 114 -3.11 15.01 1.26
CA GLU A 114 -3.81 16.25 0.91
C GLU A 114 -5.19 16.30 1.57
N ALA A 115 -5.91 15.16 1.67
CA ALA A 115 -7.15 15.08 2.43
C ALA A 115 -6.97 15.45 3.92
N VAL A 116 -5.97 14.86 4.58
CA VAL A 116 -5.66 15.17 5.98
C VAL A 116 -5.20 16.62 6.17
N LYS A 117 -4.48 17.18 5.20
CA LYS A 117 -4.06 18.58 5.21
C LYS A 117 -5.24 19.54 5.03
N ASN A 118 -6.23 19.14 4.24
CA ASN A 118 -7.47 19.90 4.00
C ASN A 118 -8.56 19.67 5.05
N GLY A 119 -8.23 19.02 6.17
CA GLY A 119 -9.13 18.88 7.31
C GLY A 119 -10.05 17.67 7.26
N ALA A 120 -9.63 16.57 6.62
CA ALA A 120 -10.29 15.28 6.82
C ALA A 120 -10.41 14.96 8.32
N ASN A 121 -11.58 14.49 8.75
CA ASN A 121 -11.87 14.21 10.15
C ASN A 121 -12.13 12.71 10.41
N SER A 122 -12.18 11.91 9.34
CA SER A 122 -12.47 10.49 9.41
C SER A 122 -11.65 9.67 8.42
N VAL A 123 -11.64 8.36 8.68
CA VAL A 123 -11.06 7.37 7.75
C VAL A 123 -11.82 7.38 6.40
N GLY A 124 -13.14 7.59 6.44
CA GLY A 124 -13.98 7.71 5.26
C GLY A 124 -13.52 8.83 4.32
N ASP A 125 -13.25 10.04 4.86
CA ASP A 125 -12.77 11.19 4.07
C ASP A 125 -11.46 10.88 3.33
N VAL A 126 -10.57 10.11 3.97
CA VAL A 126 -9.29 9.70 3.39
C VAL A 126 -9.52 8.68 2.27
N ILE A 127 -10.39 7.70 2.48
CA ILE A 127 -10.75 6.72 1.44
C ILE A 127 -11.37 7.42 0.24
N ASP A 128 -12.31 8.33 0.47
CA ASP A 128 -13.01 9.07 -0.58
C ASP A 128 -12.02 9.91 -1.41
N ALA A 129 -11.05 10.56 -0.77
CA ALA A 129 -10.01 11.30 -1.48
C ALA A 129 -9.14 10.39 -2.36
N ILE A 130 -8.70 9.24 -1.85
CA ILE A 130 -7.92 8.26 -2.62
C ILE A 130 -8.74 7.77 -3.83
N MET A 131 -10.02 7.41 -3.60
CA MET A 131 -10.90 6.91 -4.64
C MET A 131 -11.21 7.97 -5.70
N PHE A 132 -11.44 9.21 -5.29
CA PHE A 132 -11.62 10.34 -6.18
C PHE A 132 -10.36 10.56 -7.05
N GLY A 133 -9.17 10.57 -6.44
CA GLY A 133 -7.90 10.70 -7.15
C GLY A 133 -7.71 9.61 -8.20
N ILE A 134 -8.00 8.36 -7.85
CA ILE A 134 -7.97 7.23 -8.79
C ILE A 134 -8.93 7.46 -9.96
N GLN A 135 -10.17 7.88 -9.68
CA GLN A 135 -11.18 8.13 -10.71
C GLN A 135 -10.76 9.25 -11.67
N GLN A 136 -10.16 10.34 -11.18
CA GLN A 136 -9.67 11.43 -12.04
C GLN A 136 -8.56 10.94 -12.98
N ARG A 137 -7.59 10.21 -12.43
CA ARG A 137 -6.50 9.64 -13.25
C ARG A 137 -6.99 8.62 -14.27
N VAL A 138 -8.03 7.86 -13.94
CA VAL A 138 -8.68 6.96 -14.92
C VAL A 138 -9.36 7.76 -16.02
N LYS A 139 -10.05 8.86 -15.71
CA LYS A 139 -10.69 9.72 -16.73
C LYS A 139 -9.66 10.36 -17.67
N GLU A 140 -8.56 10.89 -17.13
CA GLU A 140 -7.46 11.48 -17.90
C GLU A 140 -6.83 10.51 -18.91
N LEU A 141 -6.90 9.20 -18.65
CA LEU A 141 -6.37 8.17 -19.55
C LEU A 141 -7.36 7.74 -20.65
N HIS A 142 -8.64 8.10 -20.54
CA HIS A 142 -9.69 7.70 -21.49
C HIS A 142 -10.37 8.87 -22.21
N GLY A 143 -10.12 10.11 -21.79
CA GLY A 143 -10.56 11.34 -22.45
C GLY A 143 -9.47 11.91 -23.35
#